data_AF-A0A4V1VLT9-F1
#
_entry.id   AF-A0A4V1VLT9-F1
#
_cell.length_a   1.000
_cell.length_b   1.000
_cell.length_c   1.000
_cell.angle_alpha   90.00
_cell.angle_beta   90.00
_cell.angle_gamma   90.00
#
_symmetry.space_group_name_H-M   'P 1'
#
loop_
_entity.id
_entity.type
_entity.pdbx_description
1 polymer ?
#
loop_
_entity_poly.entity_id
_entity_poly.type
_entity_poly.pdbx_seq_one_letter_code
_entity_poly.pdbx_strand_id
1 'polypeptide(L)'
;MTFLLDAWRLSVGTLTALPVAPPTTVDRRVGALAMLLAPLAVLPLGVVAGALVWAGLELGLAPFAVAVVVVASVVLGTRAFHVDG
;
A
#
# COMPACT_ATOMS: atom_id res chain seq x y z
N MET A 1 6.19 -20.48 -11.76
CA MET A 1 6.18 -19.04 -11.43
C MET A 1 4.77 -18.52 -11.11
N THR A 2 3.85 -19.39 -10.71
CA THR A 2 2.42 -19.09 -10.49
C THR A 2 2.11 -18.74 -9.03
N PHE A 3 2.74 -19.40 -8.05
CA PHE A 3 2.46 -19.17 -6.62
C PHE A 3 2.80 -17.77 -6.10
N LEU A 4 3.91 -17.17 -6.54
CA LEU A 4 4.32 -15.83 -6.07
C LEU A 4 3.42 -14.74 -6.68
N LEU A 5 3.03 -14.91 -7.94
CA LEU A 5 2.08 -14.01 -8.61
C LEU A 5 0.68 -14.14 -8.01
N ASP A 6 0.23 -15.35 -7.70
CA ASP A 6 -1.03 -15.59 -6.99
C ASP A 6 -0.98 -14.99 -5.58
N ALA A 7 0.12 -15.14 -4.86
CA ALA A 7 0.31 -14.53 -3.55
C ALA A 7 0.30 -12.99 -3.61
N TRP A 8 0.93 -12.40 -4.62
CA TRP A 8 0.89 -10.96 -4.87
C TRP A 8 -0.53 -10.48 -5.19
N ARG A 9 -1.22 -11.14 -6.12
CA ARG A 9 -2.61 -10.81 -6.48
C ARG A 9 -3.56 -10.96 -5.29
N LEU A 10 -3.40 -12.02 -4.51
CA LEU A 10 -4.16 -12.22 -3.28
C LEU A 10 -3.89 -11.08 -2.30
N SER A 11 -2.63 -10.77 -2.02
CA SER A 11 -2.23 -9.71 -1.08
C SER A 11 -2.76 -8.32 -1.50
N VAL A 12 -2.52 -7.91 -2.75
CA VAL A 12 -2.96 -6.61 -3.26
C VAL A 12 -4.48 -6.53 -3.38
N GLY A 13 -5.12 -7.59 -3.88
CA GLY A 13 -6.57 -7.62 -4.07
C GLY A 13 -7.34 -7.64 -2.76
N THR A 14 -6.79 -8.25 -1.70
CA THR A 14 -7.43 -8.23 -0.38
C THR A 14 -7.12 -6.96 0.39
N LEU A 15 -5.90 -6.44 0.32
CA LEU A 15 -5.50 -5.31 1.16
C LEU A 15 -5.83 -3.97 0.53
N THR A 16 -5.95 -3.87 -0.78
CA THR A 16 -6.19 -2.61 -1.50
C THR A 16 -7.48 -2.65 -2.30
N ALA A 17 -8.06 -1.49 -2.57
CA ALA A 17 -9.19 -1.31 -3.47
C ALA A 17 -8.77 -1.27 -4.94
N LEU A 18 -7.48 -1.49 -5.25
CA LEU A 18 -6.98 -1.48 -6.61
C LEU A 18 -7.46 -2.73 -7.36
N PRO A 19 -8.04 -2.58 -8.56
CA PRO A 19 -8.47 -3.72 -9.33
C PRO A 19 -7.26 -4.54 -9.79
N VAL A 20 -7.20 -5.79 -9.36
CA VAL A 20 -6.20 -6.77 -9.80
C VAL A 20 -6.89 -8.04 -10.28
N ALA A 21 -6.25 -8.76 -11.21
CA ALA A 21 -6.74 -10.07 -11.61
C ALA A 21 -6.76 -11.03 -10.42
N PRO A 22 -7.78 -11.89 -10.28
CA PRO A 22 -7.84 -12.86 -9.19
C PRO A 22 -6.68 -13.87 -9.28
N PRO A 23 -6.23 -14.42 -8.13
CA PRO A 23 -5.26 -15.50 -8.12
C PRO A 23 -5.85 -16.77 -8.76
N THR A 24 -5.02 -17.58 -9.40
CA THR A 24 -5.46 -18.84 -10.03
C THR A 24 -5.71 -19.94 -9.00
N THR A 25 -5.03 -19.88 -7.85
CA THR A 25 -5.14 -20.83 -6.74
C THR A 25 -5.10 -20.10 -5.40
N VAL A 26 -5.83 -20.60 -4.41
CA VAL A 26 -5.76 -20.12 -3.02
C VAL A 26 -5.59 -21.34 -2.11
N ASP A 27 -4.35 -21.60 -1.69
CA ASP A 27 -3.99 -22.66 -0.77
C ASP A 27 -3.21 -22.11 0.43
N ARG A 28 -2.86 -22.99 1.39
CA ARG A 28 -2.12 -22.62 2.60
C ARG A 28 -0.77 -21.95 2.27
N ARG A 29 -0.10 -22.34 1.18
CA ARG A 29 1.20 -21.80 0.79
C ARG A 29 1.06 -20.41 0.18
N VAL A 30 0.11 -20.22 -0.73
CA VAL A 30 -0.21 -18.92 -1.33
C VAL A 30 -0.65 -17.93 -0.26
N GLY A 31 -1.49 -18.35 0.68
CA GLY A 31 -1.92 -17.52 1.81
C GLY A 31 -0.76 -17.06 2.70
N ALA A 32 0.16 -17.98 3.05
CA ALA A 32 1.35 -17.63 3.83
C ALA A 32 2.25 -16.63 3.09
N LEU A 33 2.46 -16.83 1.78
CA LEU A 33 3.24 -15.91 0.96
C LEU A 33 2.54 -14.55 0.79
N ALA A 34 1.21 -14.53 0.64
CA ALA A 34 0.45 -13.29 0.52
C ALA A 34 0.58 -12.43 1.78
N MET A 35 0.59 -13.07 2.95
CA MET A 35 0.78 -12.36 4.23
C MET A 35 2.22 -11.88 4.41
N LEU A 36 3.21 -12.61 3.89
CA LEU A 36 4.59 -12.14 3.83
C LEU A 36 4.76 -10.93 2.88
N LEU A 37 3.99 -10.87 1.80
CA LEU A 37 3.99 -9.78 0.82
C LEU A 37 3.11 -8.58 1.23
N ALA A 38 2.25 -8.72 2.24
CA ALA A 38 1.33 -7.67 2.69
C ALA A 38 2.00 -6.31 2.97
N PRO A 39 3.19 -6.24 3.62
CA PRO A 39 3.88 -4.96 3.82
C PRO A 39 4.32 -4.29 2.52
N LEU A 40 4.53 -5.08 1.45
CA LEU A 40 4.88 -4.52 0.13
C LEU A 40 3.66 -3.92 -0.57
N ALA A 41 2.46 -4.46 -0.33
CA ALA A 41 1.23 -3.92 -0.91
C ALA A 41 0.91 -2.49 -0.43
N VAL A 42 1.40 -2.11 0.77
CA VAL A 42 1.21 -0.76 1.34
C VAL A 42 2.33 0.23 0.98
N LEU A 43 3.43 -0.21 0.37
CA LEU A 43 4.56 0.65 0.00
C LEU A 43 4.17 1.89 -0.84
N PRO A 44 3.22 1.83 -1.79
CA PRO A 44 2.81 3.02 -2.54
C PRO A 44 2.40 4.19 -1.64
N LEU A 45 1.77 3.92 -0.50
CA LEU A 45 1.40 4.98 0.46
C LEU A 45 2.63 5.62 1.10
N GLY A 46 3.61 4.80 1.50
CA GLY A 46 4.88 5.28 2.05
C GLY A 46 5.70 6.09 1.03
N VAL A 47 5.68 5.68 -0.25
CA VAL A 47 6.30 6.42 -1.35
C VAL A 47 5.67 7.80 -1.51
N VAL A 48 4.33 7.89 -1.52
CA VAL A 48 3.62 9.18 -1.60
C VAL A 48 3.96 10.07 -0.41
N ALA A 49 3.92 9.54 0.81
CA ALA A 49 4.27 10.30 2.01
C ALA A 49 5.72 10.81 1.97
N GLY A 50 6.68 9.95 1.60
CA GLY A 50 8.08 10.32 1.47
C GLY A 50 8.32 11.37 0.38
N ALA A 51 7.65 11.26 -0.77
CA ALA A 51 7.73 12.23 -1.85
C ALA A 51 7.18 13.60 -1.43
N LEU A 52 6.09 13.64 -0.66
CA LEU A 52 5.52 14.88 -0.12
C LEU A 52 6.46 15.55 0.88
N VAL A 53 7.08 14.78 1.78
CA VAL A 53 8.09 15.30 2.71
C VAL A 53 9.28 15.86 1.93
N TRP A 54 9.83 15.08 0.99
CA TRP A 54 10.97 15.48 0.18
C TRP A 54 10.69 16.77 -0.60
N ALA A 55 9.54 16.85 -1.29
CA ALA A 55 9.14 18.04 -2.02
C ALA A 55 8.92 19.25 -1.09
N GLY A 56 8.32 19.05 0.09
CA GLY A 56 8.11 20.12 1.06
C GLY A 56 9.42 20.72 1.59
N LEU A 57 10.44 19.87 1.79
CA LEU A 57 11.79 20.31 2.17
C LEU A 57 12.46 21.08 1.03
N GLU A 58 12.44 20.55 -0.20
CA GLU A 58 13.07 21.18 -1.37
C GLU A 58 12.45 22.55 -1.70
N LEU A 59 11.14 22.69 -1.49
CA LEU A 59 10.39 23.93 -1.71
C LEU A 59 10.47 24.91 -0.52
N GLY A 60 11.14 24.55 0.58
CA GLY A 60 11.26 25.40 1.76
C GLY A 60 9.93 25.68 2.46
N LEU A 61 8.97 24.75 2.38
CA LEU A 61 7.64 24.92 2.97
C LEU A 61 7.68 24.82 4.51
N ALA A 62 6.70 25.44 5.16
CA ALA A 62 6.56 25.38 6.61
C ALA A 62 6.38 23.91 7.08
N PRO A 63 7.18 23.41 8.05
CA PRO A 63 7.13 22.01 8.48
C PRO A 63 5.75 21.55 8.94
N PHE A 64 5.00 22.44 9.61
CA PHE A 64 3.64 22.13 10.05
C PHE A 64 2.67 21.91 8.88
N ALA A 65 2.77 22.73 7.83
CA ALA A 65 1.93 22.57 6.64
C ALA A 65 2.24 21.25 5.92
N VAL A 66 3.52 20.90 5.79
CA VAL A 66 3.97 19.62 5.21
C VAL A 66 3.43 18.45 6.04
N ALA A 67 3.55 18.50 7.37
CA ALA A 67 3.05 17.45 8.26
C ALA A 67 1.54 17.25 8.11
N VAL A 68 0.74 18.34 8.06
CA VAL A 68 -0.71 18.27 7.87
C VAL A 68 -1.05 17.60 6.53
N VAL A 69 -0.38 17.99 5.44
CA VAL A 69 -0.61 17.42 4.10
C VAL A 69 -0.23 15.94 4.06
N VAL A 70 0.91 15.56 4.64
CA VAL A 70 1.37 14.17 4.69
C VAL A 70 0.39 13.31 5.49
N VAL A 71 -0.03 13.77 6.68
CA VAL A 71 -1.00 13.05 7.52
C VAL A 71 -2.35 12.93 6.80
N ALA A 72 -2.85 14.01 6.19
CA ALA A 72 -4.09 13.98 5.42
C ALA A 72 -4.00 13.00 4.24
N SER A 73 -2.86 12.95 3.55
CA SER A 73 -2.62 12.03 2.44
C SER A 73 -2.60 10.57 2.91
N VAL A 74 -1.98 10.30 4.06
CA VAL A 74 -1.99 8.96 4.68
C VAL A 74 -3.41 8.55 5.07
N VAL A 75 -4.15 9.43 5.75
CA VAL A 75 -5.55 9.18 6.16
C VAL A 75 -6.49 8.98 4.98
N LEU A 76 -6.27 9.70 3.87
CA LEU A 76 -7.05 9.48 2.66
C LEU A 76 -6.64 8.16 1.99
N GLY A 77 -5.35 7.88 1.93
CA GLY A 77 -4.81 6.66 1.34
C GLY A 77 -5.21 5.40 2.10
N THR A 78 -5.39 5.44 3.43
CA THR A 78 -5.92 4.30 4.20
C THR A 78 -7.32 3.88 3.73
N ARG A 79 -8.11 4.78 3.14
CA ARG A 79 -9.43 4.44 2.54
C ARG A 79 -9.32 3.60 1.27
N ALA A 80 -8.16 3.63 0.60
CA ALA A 80 -7.87 2.75 -0.51
C ALA A 80 -7.42 1.35 -0.05
N PHE A 81 -7.31 1.10 1.25
CA PHE A 81 -7.08 -0.24 1.81
C PHE A 81 -8.39 -0.79 2.37
N HIS A 82 -8.63 -2.08 2.20
CA HIS A 82 -9.74 -2.74 2.89
C HIS A 82 -9.39 -2.72 4.39
N VAL A 83 -10.13 -1.91 5.16
CA VAL A 83 -9.93 -1.74 6.60
C VAL A 83 -10.58 -2.90 7.38
N ASP A 84 -11.08 -3.90 6.65
CA ASP A 84 -11.80 -5.06 7.14
C ASP A 84 -10.80 -5.99 7.84
N GLY A 85 -10.49 -5.69 9.09
CA GLY A 85 -9.91 -6.67 10.02
C GLY A 85 -10.85 -7.84 10.25
#